data_AF-A0A1X0NL52-F1
#
_entry.id   AF-A0A1X0NL52-F1
#
_cell.length_a   1.000
_cell.length_b   1.000
_cell.length_c   1.000
_cell.angle_alpha   90.00
_cell.angle_beta   90.00
_cell.angle_gamma   90.00
#
_symmetry.space_group_name_H-M   'P 1'
#
loop_
_entity.id
_entity.type
_entity.pdbx_description
1 polymer ?
#
loop_
_entity_poly.entity_id
_entity_poly.type
_entity_poly.pdbx_seq_one_letter_code
_entity_poly.pdbx_strand_id
1 'polypeptide(L)'
;MSLLSAAPLCRWAHFATHCCVGVVRSPCRGLILGEPLWTCRLLISDCGLSASSSPGQKVICSQELLTLKCRGVPFVEYCASELKEGALVHVVAKMYQKPRFVPIHGTYVEDTELLVSEEFGSLVLLKQL
;
A
#
# COMPACT_ATOMS: atom_id res chain seq x y z
N MET A 1 10.14 0.17 -48.62
CA MET A 1 11.00 -0.47 -47.59
C MET A 1 10.85 0.34 -46.31
N SER A 2 9.90 -0.05 -45.47
CA SER A 2 9.57 0.61 -44.22
C SER A 2 10.50 0.08 -43.11
N LEU A 3 11.37 0.95 -42.60
CA LEU A 3 12.13 0.69 -41.39
C LEU A 3 11.19 0.81 -40.20
N LEU A 4 10.78 -0.33 -39.64
CA LEU A 4 10.12 -0.39 -38.33
C LEU A 4 11.13 0.09 -37.29
N SER A 5 10.90 1.28 -36.75
CA SER A 5 11.57 1.74 -35.54
C SER A 5 11.12 0.83 -34.39
N ALA A 6 11.97 -0.12 -34.03
CA ALA A 6 11.82 -0.88 -32.80
C ALA A 6 12.09 0.08 -31.64
N ALA A 7 11.05 0.76 -31.17
CA ALA A 7 11.09 1.47 -29.90
C ALA A 7 11.47 0.43 -28.82
N PRO A 8 12.49 0.69 -28.00
CA PRO A 8 12.82 -0.22 -26.92
C PRO A 8 11.60 -0.29 -26.00
N LEU A 9 11.10 -1.51 -25.77
CA LEU A 9 10.14 -1.81 -24.72
C LEU A 9 10.83 -1.62 -23.36
N CYS A 10 11.14 -0.38 -23.01
CA CYS A 10 11.39 0.03 -21.64
C CYS A 10 10.05 -0.10 -20.91
N ARG A 11 9.68 -1.32 -20.52
CA ARG A 11 8.73 -1.56 -19.44
C ARG A 11 9.39 -1.10 -18.15
N TRP A 12 9.56 0.21 -18.00
CA TRP A 12 9.65 0.79 -16.68
C TRP A 12 8.27 0.54 -16.07
N ALA A 13 8.16 -0.53 -15.27
CA ALA A 13 7.04 -0.64 -14.37
C ALA A 13 7.05 0.65 -13.55
N HIS A 14 6.11 1.56 -13.83
CA HIS A 14 5.94 2.78 -13.07
C HIS A 14 5.68 2.38 -11.63
N PHE A 15 6.73 2.34 -10.83
CA PHE A 15 6.59 2.09 -9.42
C PHE A 15 6.27 3.42 -8.78
N ALA A 16 5.05 3.53 -8.26
CA ALA A 16 4.64 4.68 -7.49
C ALA A 16 5.06 4.45 -6.04
N THR A 17 5.88 5.34 -5.50
CA THR A 17 6.13 5.41 -4.07
C THR A 17 4.91 6.05 -3.42
N HIS A 18 4.36 5.39 -2.40
CA HIS A 18 3.25 5.90 -1.62
C HIS A 18 3.69 6.12 -0.17
N CYS A 19 3.48 7.33 0.32
CA CYS A 19 3.78 7.73 1.70
C CYS A 19 2.47 8.00 2.42
N CYS A 20 2.22 7.34 3.54
CA CYS A 20 0.98 7.52 4.29
C CYS A 20 1.16 7.26 5.78
N VAL A 21 0.26 7.83 6.57
CA VAL A 21 0.06 7.47 7.98
C VAL A 21 -1.25 6.72 8.07
N GLY A 22 -1.24 5.58 8.76
CA GLY A 22 -2.45 4.78 8.91
C GLY A 22 -2.46 3.93 10.16
N VAL A 23 -3.63 3.39 10.47
CA VAL A 23 -3.87 2.52 11.62
C VAL A 23 -3.80 1.07 11.17
N VAL A 24 -3.02 0.26 11.88
CA VAL A 24 -2.89 -1.18 11.63
C VAL A 24 -4.18 -1.90 12.02
N ARG A 25 -4.72 -2.69 11.09
CA ARG A 25 -5.91 -3.53 11.25
C ARG A 25 -5.63 -4.95 10.78
N SER A 26 -6.15 -5.93 11.50
CA SER A 26 -6.03 -7.36 11.22
C SER A 26 -4.60 -7.82 10.86
N PRO A 27 -3.58 -7.57 11.70
CA PRO A 27 -2.22 -7.99 11.42
C PRO A 27 -2.12 -9.53 11.39
N CYS A 28 -1.40 -10.06 10.41
CA CYS A 28 -1.28 -11.48 10.16
C CYS A 28 0.13 -11.84 9.69
N ARG A 29 0.69 -12.93 10.22
CA ARG A 29 1.96 -13.51 9.77
C ARG A 29 1.68 -14.69 8.86
N GLY A 30 2.48 -14.83 7.80
CA GLY A 30 2.38 -15.93 6.86
C GLY A 30 3.68 -16.15 6.10
N LEU A 31 3.56 -16.92 5.03
CA LEU A 31 4.65 -17.26 4.11
C LEU A 31 4.17 -17.05 2.68
N ILE A 32 5.04 -16.54 1.81
CA ILE A 32 4.78 -16.45 0.37
C ILE A 32 5.97 -17.01 -0.38
N LEU A 33 5.75 -18.09 -1.15
CA LEU A 33 6.81 -18.80 -1.87
C LEU A 33 7.99 -19.22 -0.95
N GLY A 34 7.69 -19.59 0.29
CA GLY A 34 8.69 -19.96 1.30
C GLY A 34 9.29 -18.79 2.09
N GLU A 35 9.07 -17.55 1.65
CA GLU A 35 9.61 -16.36 2.31
C GLU A 35 8.68 -15.83 3.40
N PRO A 36 9.22 -15.39 4.55
CA PRO A 36 8.46 -14.71 5.59
C PRO A 36 7.69 -13.51 5.08
N LEU A 37 6.41 -13.44 5.44
CA LEU A 37 5.52 -12.35 5.11
C LEU A 37 4.76 -11.91 6.36
N TRP A 38 4.67 -10.61 6.55
CA TRP A 38 3.71 -10.00 7.46
C TRP A 38 2.75 -9.14 6.65
N THR A 39 1.47 -9.17 7.00
CA THR A 39 0.42 -8.45 6.29
C THR A 39 -0.53 -7.77 7.25
N CYS A 40 -1.09 -6.65 6.86
CA CYS A 40 -2.21 -6.04 7.55
C CYS A 40 -3.09 -5.25 6.59
N ARG A 41 -4.22 -4.78 7.09
CA ARG A 41 -5.04 -3.75 6.47
C ARG A 41 -4.67 -2.40 7.11
N LEU A 42 -4.31 -1.43 6.30
CA LEU A 42 -3.93 -0.09 6.76
C LEU A 42 -5.12 0.84 6.55
N LEU A 43 -5.71 1.33 7.65
CA LEU A 43 -6.78 2.30 7.59
C LEU A 43 -6.17 3.70 7.51
N ILE A 44 -6.38 4.35 6.38
CA ILE A 44 -5.94 5.72 6.10
C ILE A 44 -7.17 6.60 6.20
N SER A 45 -7.05 7.75 6.85
CA SER A 45 -8.14 8.70 7.03
C SER A 45 -7.68 10.08 6.60
N ASP A 46 -8.45 10.69 5.71
CA ASP A 46 -8.24 12.06 5.28
C ASP A 46 -9.39 12.91 5.79
N CYS A 47 -9.05 14.02 6.44
CA CYS A 47 -10.02 15.00 6.88
C CYS A 47 -9.50 16.41 6.66
N GLY A 48 -10.40 17.35 6.35
CA GLY A 48 -10.02 18.75 6.17
C GLY A 48 -11.03 19.53 5.33
N LEU A 49 -10.59 20.67 4.84
CA LEU A 49 -11.38 21.53 3.96
C LEU A 49 -10.69 21.61 2.61
N SER A 50 -11.47 21.50 1.53
CA SER A 50 -10.93 21.69 0.19
C SER A 50 -10.42 23.13 0.03
N ALA A 51 -9.17 23.27 -0.44
CA ALA A 51 -8.60 24.56 -0.81
C ALA A 51 -9.17 25.14 -2.13
N SER A 52 -10.07 24.41 -2.80
CA SER A 52 -10.66 24.89 -4.05
C SER A 52 -11.57 26.09 -3.80
N SER A 53 -11.40 27.15 -4.59
CA SER A 53 -12.16 28.42 -4.51
C SER A 53 -13.62 28.31 -5.00
N SER A 54 -14.19 27.11 -5.00
CA SER A 54 -15.56 26.90 -5.42
C SER A 54 -16.54 27.41 -4.35
N PRO A 55 -17.67 28.03 -4.73
CA PRO A 55 -18.67 28.53 -3.79
C PRO A 55 -19.34 27.34 -3.09
N GLY A 56 -18.84 27.02 -1.90
CA GLY A 56 -19.24 25.85 -1.11
C GLY A 56 -18.01 25.23 -0.48
N GLN A 57 -17.78 25.53 0.79
CA GLN A 57 -16.65 24.98 1.54
C GLN A 57 -16.83 23.46 1.68
N LYS A 58 -16.20 22.68 0.81
CA LYS A 58 -16.35 21.22 0.79
C LYS A 58 -15.48 20.60 1.87
N VAL A 59 -16.14 20.09 2.91
CA VAL A 59 -15.48 19.24 3.92
C VAL A 59 -15.06 17.93 3.26
N ILE A 60 -13.80 17.56 3.44
CA ILE A 60 -13.26 16.27 3.06
C ILE A 60 -13.27 15.42 4.33
N CYS A 61 -13.92 14.27 4.26
CA CYS A 61 -13.84 13.22 5.26
C CYS A 61 -13.96 11.89 4.52
N SER A 62 -12.83 11.21 4.38
CA SER A 62 -12.76 9.92 3.68
C SER A 62 -11.88 8.96 4.44
N GLN A 63 -12.21 7.68 4.32
CA GLN A 63 -11.41 6.60 4.86
C GLN A 63 -11.17 5.59 3.75
N GLU A 64 -9.93 5.11 3.68
CA GLU A 64 -9.50 4.10 2.73
C GLU A 64 -8.81 2.96 3.49
N LEU A 65 -9.00 1.74 3.00
CA LEU A 65 -8.39 0.55 3.59
C LEU A 65 -7.52 -0.15 2.54
N LEU A 66 -6.21 0.00 2.68
CA LEU A 66 -5.21 -0.61 1.79
C LEU A 66 -4.63 -1.88 2.40
N THR A 67 -4.21 -2.83 1.56
CA THR A 67 -3.44 -4.00 2.04
C THR A 67 -1.97 -3.63 2.10
N LEU A 68 -1.33 -3.78 3.26
CA LEU A 68 0.11 -3.64 3.44
C LEU A 68 0.77 -5.01 3.57
N LYS A 69 1.89 -5.19 2.88
CA LYS A 69 2.74 -6.39 2.92
C LYS A 69 4.15 -5.99 3.30
N CYS A 70 4.71 -6.67 4.28
CA CYS A 70 6.09 -6.52 4.72
C CYS A 70 6.83 -7.84 4.47
N ARG A 71 7.91 -7.77 3.70
CA ARG A 71 8.78 -8.92 3.36
C ARG A 71 10.16 -8.73 3.95
N GLY A 72 10.86 -9.85 4.13
CA GLY A 72 12.21 -9.88 4.71
C GLY A 72 12.14 -10.14 6.21
N VAL A 73 13.08 -10.96 6.70
CA VAL A 73 13.08 -11.46 8.08
C VAL A 73 13.07 -10.32 9.10
N PRO A 74 13.95 -9.30 9.01
CA PRO A 74 14.01 -8.23 10.01
C PRO A 74 12.71 -7.42 10.07
N PHE A 75 12.10 -7.16 8.91
CA PHE A 75 10.83 -6.44 8.84
C PHE A 75 9.68 -7.25 9.43
N VAL A 76 9.58 -8.53 9.07
CA VAL A 76 8.51 -9.41 9.56
C VAL A 76 8.59 -9.55 11.07
N GLU A 77 9.79 -9.69 11.63
CA GLU A 77 10.02 -9.79 13.07
C GLU A 77 9.64 -8.49 13.78
N TYR A 78 10.12 -7.33 13.30
CA TYR A 78 9.75 -6.03 13.83
C TYR A 78 8.22 -5.80 13.80
N CYS A 79 7.58 -6.13 12.67
CA CYS A 79 6.13 -5.96 12.54
C CYS A 79 5.36 -6.86 13.50
N ALA A 80 5.81 -8.10 13.67
CA ALA A 80 5.16 -9.04 14.58
C ALA A 80 5.33 -8.64 16.06
N SER A 81 6.49 -8.08 16.44
CA SER A 81 6.75 -7.65 17.82
C SER A 81 6.03 -6.35 18.15
N GLU A 82 6.20 -5.31 17.33
CA GLU A 82 5.80 -3.94 17.67
C GLU A 82 4.41 -3.56 17.16
N LEU A 83 3.97 -4.08 16.01
CA LEU A 83 2.80 -3.56 15.31
C LEU A 83 1.55 -4.39 15.62
N LYS A 84 0.84 -3.97 16.69
CA LYS A 84 -0.44 -4.57 17.10
C LYS A 84 -1.64 -3.91 16.42
N GLU A 85 -2.80 -4.54 16.55
CA GLU A 85 -4.09 -3.94 16.17
C GLU A 85 -4.22 -2.53 16.79
N GLY A 86 -4.58 -1.53 15.98
CA GLY A 86 -4.73 -0.16 16.42
C GLY A 86 -3.45 0.66 16.46
N ALA A 87 -2.28 0.09 16.18
CA ALA A 87 -1.03 0.84 16.12
C ALA A 87 -1.05 1.88 14.99
N LEU A 88 -0.59 3.10 15.29
CA LEU A 88 -0.43 4.16 14.30
C LEU A 88 0.95 4.06 13.67
N VAL A 89 1.03 3.98 12.34
CA VAL A 89 2.29 3.77 11.63
C VAL A 89 2.44 4.77 10.49
N HIS A 90 3.68 5.22 10.28
CA HIS A 90 4.09 5.89 9.06
C HIS A 90 4.68 4.84 8.10
N VAL A 91 4.23 4.87 6.86
CA VAL A 91 4.56 3.87 5.84
C VAL A 91 5.07 4.57 4.60
N VAL A 92 6.24 4.17 4.13
CA VAL A 92 6.75 4.46 2.79
C VAL A 92 6.81 3.12 2.06
N ALA A 93 5.97 2.93 1.05
CA ALA A 93 5.81 1.64 0.40
C ALA A 93 5.73 1.77 -1.11
N LYS A 94 6.06 0.68 -1.80
CA LYS A 94 5.85 0.58 -3.23
C LYS A 94 4.41 0.17 -3.47
N MET A 95 3.71 0.96 -4.28
CA MET A 95 2.32 0.70 -4.62
C MET A 95 2.24 -0.18 -5.86
N TYR A 96 1.39 -1.19 -5.82
CA TYR A 96 1.12 -2.10 -6.93
C TYR A 96 -0.39 -2.27 -7.12
N GLN A 97 -0.79 -2.34 -8.38
CA GLN A 97 -2.13 -2.80 -8.75
C GLN A 97 -2.06 -4.30 -9.02
N LYS A 98 -2.80 -5.06 -8.23
CA LYS A 98 -2.88 -6.51 -8.36
C LYS A 98 -4.23 -6.87 -8.98
N PRO A 99 -4.27 -7.50 -10.16
CA PRO A 99 -5.51 -8.00 -10.71
C PRO A 99 -6.04 -9.16 -9.86
N ARG A 100 -7.30 -9.06 -9.47
CA ARG A 100 -8.05 -10.12 -8.79
C ARG A 100 -9.25 -10.49 -9.65
N PHE A 101 -9.33 -11.77 -10.01
CA PHE A 101 -10.50 -12.29 -10.70
C PHE A 101 -11.68 -12.39 -9.73
N VAL A 102 -12.83 -11.88 -10.14
CA VAL A 102 -14.08 -11.90 -9.38
C VAL A 102 -15.08 -12.80 -10.11
N PRO A 103 -15.22 -14.08 -9.70
CA PRO A 103 -15.98 -15.09 -10.46
C PRO A 103 -17.44 -14.72 -10.67
N ILE A 104 -18.08 -14.13 -9.64
CA ILE A 104 -19.51 -13.74 -9.69
C ILE A 104 -19.82 -12.71 -10.78
N HIS A 105 -18.83 -11.92 -11.19
CA HIS A 105 -18.96 -10.91 -12.24
C HIS A 105 -18.26 -11.33 -13.54
N GLY A 106 -17.58 -12.49 -13.55
CA GLY A 106 -16.80 -12.96 -14.69
C GLY A 106 -15.71 -11.97 -15.14
N THR A 107 -15.21 -11.11 -14.24
CA THR A 107 -14.31 -10.00 -14.58
C THR A 107 -13.15 -9.88 -13.62
N TYR A 108 -12.16 -9.07 -13.98
CA TYR A 108 -11.03 -8.70 -13.12
C TYR A 108 -11.28 -7.33 -12.48
N VAL A 109 -10.88 -7.21 -11.21
CA VAL A 109 -10.82 -5.94 -10.48
C VAL A 109 -9.38 -5.72 -10.04
N GLU A 110 -8.92 -4.48 -10.08
CA GLU A 110 -7.59 -4.12 -9.58
C GLU A 110 -7.68 -3.79 -8.09
N ASP A 111 -6.96 -4.56 -7.27
CA ASP A 111 -6.76 -4.25 -5.87
C ASP A 111 -5.43 -3.52 -5.71
N THR A 112 -5.44 -2.38 -5.02
CA THR A 112 -4.21 -1.64 -4.69
C THR A 112 -3.56 -2.25 -3.44
N GLU A 113 -2.29 -2.61 -3.55
CA GLU A 113 -1.48 -3.15 -2.45
C GLU A 113 -0.21 -2.32 -2.24
N LEU A 114 0.21 -2.22 -0.98
CA LEU A 114 1.46 -1.58 -0.55
C LEU A 114 2.47 -2.66 -0.16
N LEU A 115 3.72 -2.52 -0.60
CA LEU A 115 4.83 -3.41 -0.23
C LEU A 115 5.96 -2.63 0.44
N VAL A 116 6.43 -3.14 1.56
CA VAL A 116 7.70 -2.81 2.20
C VAL A 116 8.57 -4.07 2.20
N SER A 117 9.84 -3.92 1.86
CA SER A 117 10.83 -5.00 1.88
C SER A 117 12.19 -4.46 2.27
N GLU A 118 13.17 -5.35 2.45
CA GLU A 118 14.57 -4.98 2.68
C GLU A 118 15.15 -4.08 1.58
N GLU A 119 14.67 -4.26 0.35
CA GLU A 119 15.11 -3.47 -0.81
C GLU A 119 14.36 -2.13 -0.94
N PHE A 120 13.19 -1.99 -0.32
CA PHE A 120 12.34 -0.82 -0.55
C PHE A 120 11.39 -0.49 0.60
N GLY A 121 11.37 0.80 0.94
CA GLY A 121 10.35 1.38 1.81
C GLY A 121 10.77 1.42 3.27
N SER A 122 9.88 1.93 4.11
CA SER A 122 10.05 1.92 5.56
C SER A 122 8.69 1.82 6.24
N LEU A 123 8.71 1.28 7.45
CA LEU A 123 7.55 1.16 8.30
C LEU A 123 7.96 1.53 9.72
N VAL A 124 7.35 2.59 10.25
CA VAL A 124 7.74 3.16 11.54
C VAL A 124 6.51 3.30 12.42
N LEU A 125 6.56 2.70 13.61
CA LEU A 125 5.58 2.94 14.67
C LEU A 125 5.65 4.40 15.13
N LEU A 126 4.52 5.10 15.06
CA LEU A 126 4.37 6.43 15.64
C LEU A 126 3.89 6.27 17.08
N LYS A 127 4.67 6.76 18.05
CA LYS A 127 4.22 6.83 19.44
C LYS A 127 3.06 7.83 19.52
N GLN A 128 2.08 7.52 20.39
CA GLN A 128 0.97 8.42 20.69
C GLN A 128 1.51 9.79 21.12
N LEU A 129 0.99 10.86 20.51
CA LEU A 129 1.18 12.24 20.93
C LEU A 129 0.43 12.51 22.24
#